data_AF-A0A368V4A3-F1
#
_entry.id   AF-A0A368V4A3-F1
#
_cell.length_a   1.000
_cell.length_b   1.000
_cell.length_c   1.000
_cell.angle_alpha   90.00
_cell.angle_beta   90.00
_cell.angle_gamma   90.00
#
_symmetry.space_group_name_H-M   'P 1'
#
loop_
_entity.id
_entity.type
_entity.pdbx_description
1 polymer ?
#
loop_
_entity_poly.entity_id
_entity_poly.type
_entity_poly.pdbx_seq_one_letter_code
_entity_poly.pdbx_strand_id
1 'polypeptide(L)'
;MKQFKTKALTLAVAGLLSSSFSAAAMADSYTFTVLPETHSQVRASFPRNINDSGLITLHGRFSANTEIDFDLMTDNLKGYIGLDEDFDPATDSLTEAQYWGLVQVLADRENANSAELRIATDFAGTYNGQDILFHGLLNGTDGAVSSQEKSADHAFLGLNNNNVRVGWASAPYTRFDHTYQPEPAEEGGEMPDPITLNFAEREYISRGLWFDGTNYSLIAPPEQEYLGGEAQIFAINDTNLAVGNASVALFPAAQERVDACIEDFTPASNRAVYTCIWNLWYGFQRESALGGSFTANGSLYDMHAAVWQLDDQGQVISETLYPPLRERAEDDGAYWSAYAYAVNNNGIAVGQSWTYYNDVEQPGNRIKMPVVYQNGETKAITTDEEYIWGSATAINDEDQATGFVIRTIQGVRRAIGFIYDVEAETFAELPGFFEGSSTYPNAINNQGLVVGSGEIDYTLNAERRRVGFVYDLNNPDAGFINLNDAIGCSADYYIVSADDINEDNQILATALTTIEETTEEGETYTRNVYATLKLDTAAGEVTGCSTEDEVITREGAATSPFGLIAMFLIGGLITIRRLIKV
;
A
#
# COMPACT_ATOMS: atom_id res chain seq x y z
N MET A 1 -26.82 0.27 -20.04
CA MET A 1 -25.62 1.14 -20.05
C MET A 1 -25.88 2.42 -20.81
N LYS A 2 -26.13 3.51 -20.08
CA LYS A 2 -26.08 4.85 -20.67
C LYS A 2 -24.62 5.28 -20.65
N GLN A 3 -23.94 5.28 -21.80
CA GLN A 3 -22.67 6.00 -21.92
C GLN A 3 -22.98 7.48 -21.77
N PHE A 4 -22.47 8.09 -20.71
CA PHE A 4 -22.59 9.53 -20.54
C PHE A 4 -21.86 10.21 -21.70
N LYS A 5 -22.50 11.24 -22.25
CA LYS A 5 -21.75 12.39 -22.75
C LYS A 5 -21.30 13.17 -21.52
N THR A 6 -20.34 12.65 -20.78
CA THR A 6 -19.39 13.54 -20.12
C THR A 6 -18.88 14.38 -21.27
N LYS A 7 -19.06 15.71 -21.22
CA LYS A 7 -18.26 16.57 -22.10
C LYS A 7 -16.84 16.05 -21.94
N ALA A 8 -16.22 15.64 -23.04
CA ALA A 8 -14.87 15.10 -23.02
C ALA A 8 -14.05 16.02 -22.12
N LEU A 9 -13.66 15.51 -20.95
CA LEU A 9 -12.96 16.27 -19.93
C LEU A 9 -11.59 16.54 -20.53
N THR A 10 -11.52 17.62 -21.31
CA THR A 10 -10.31 18.02 -21.99
C THR A 10 -9.62 18.93 -20.99
N LEU A 11 -9.04 18.34 -19.94
CA LEU A 11 -8.08 19.07 -19.12
C LEU A 11 -6.88 19.36 -20.00
N ALA A 12 -6.78 20.60 -20.44
CA ALA A 12 -5.54 21.12 -20.96
C ALA A 12 -4.66 21.41 -19.75
N VAL A 13 -3.76 20.48 -19.41
CA VAL A 13 -2.67 20.77 -18.50
C VAL A 13 -1.70 21.68 -19.25
N ALA A 14 -1.61 22.94 -18.81
CA ALA A 14 -0.60 23.84 -19.33
C ALA A 14 0.73 23.47 -18.66
N GLY A 15 1.56 22.69 -19.36
CA GLY A 15 2.92 22.43 -18.93
C GLY A 15 3.65 23.76 -18.69
N LEU A 16 4.19 23.93 -17.49
CA LEU A 16 5.03 25.08 -17.15
C LEU A 16 6.23 25.10 -18.10
N LEU A 17 6.18 26.01 -19.08
CA LEU A 17 7.33 26.33 -19.91
C LEU A 17 8.40 26.94 -19.01
N SER A 18 9.45 26.15 -18.80
CA SER A 18 10.71 26.50 -18.16
C SER A 18 11.13 27.94 -18.45
N SER A 19 11.02 28.81 -17.44
CA SER A 19 11.67 30.11 -17.48
C SER A 19 13.14 29.92 -17.12
N SER A 20 14.00 30.05 -18.14
CA SER A 20 15.44 29.93 -18.00
C SER A 20 15.98 31.08 -17.14
N PHE A 21 16.26 30.80 -15.87
CA PHE A 21 17.07 31.66 -15.01
C PHE A 21 18.48 31.06 -14.89
N SER A 22 19.47 31.82 -15.37
CA SER A 22 20.88 31.50 -15.20
C SER A 22 21.30 31.80 -13.76
N ALA A 23 21.29 30.78 -12.91
CA ALA A 23 22.07 30.76 -11.67
C ALA A 23 23.30 29.85 -11.88
N ALA A 24 24.42 30.23 -11.28
CA ALA A 24 25.69 29.50 -11.43
C ALA A 24 25.51 28.02 -11.05
N ALA A 25 25.74 27.12 -12.01
CA ALA A 25 25.60 25.69 -11.83
C ALA A 25 26.69 25.16 -10.87
N MET A 26 26.30 24.88 -9.63
CA MET A 26 26.85 23.73 -8.91
C MET A 26 26.20 22.51 -9.58
N ALA A 27 26.98 21.51 -10.01
CA ALA A 27 26.41 20.32 -10.61
C ALA A 27 25.73 19.49 -9.51
N ASP A 28 24.49 19.05 -9.75
CA ASP A 28 23.74 18.19 -8.82
C ASP A 28 24.24 16.74 -8.88
N SER A 29 24.19 16.04 -7.74
CA SER A 29 24.57 14.62 -7.65
C SER A 29 23.60 13.66 -8.36
N TYR A 30 22.37 14.10 -8.62
CA TYR A 30 21.39 13.38 -9.43
C TYR A 30 20.76 14.29 -10.48
N THR A 31 20.52 13.75 -11.66
CA THR A 31 19.60 14.33 -12.65
C THR A 31 18.29 13.53 -12.64
N PHE A 32 17.20 14.12 -13.12
CA PHE A 32 15.92 13.43 -13.15
C PHE A 32 15.18 13.59 -14.46
N THR A 33 14.40 12.55 -14.79
CA THR A 33 13.38 12.56 -15.84
C THR A 33 12.02 12.41 -15.19
N VAL A 34 11.11 13.31 -15.52
CA VAL A 34 9.70 13.22 -15.11
C VAL A 34 9.00 12.27 -16.08
N LEU A 35 8.32 11.26 -15.56
CA LEU A 35 7.52 10.37 -16.40
C LEU A 35 6.30 11.12 -16.97
N PRO A 36 5.75 10.69 -18.13
CA PRO A 36 4.56 11.31 -18.73
C PRO A 36 3.36 11.38 -17.76
N GLU A 37 2.51 12.39 -17.92
CA GLU A 37 1.29 12.54 -17.11
C GLU A 37 0.27 11.42 -17.40
N THR A 38 -0.40 10.95 -16.36
CA THR A 38 -1.37 9.84 -16.42
C THR A 38 -2.82 10.26 -16.26
N HIS A 39 -3.09 11.55 -15.96
CA HIS A 39 -4.40 12.08 -15.59
C HIS A 39 -5.53 11.86 -16.61
N SER A 40 -5.18 11.66 -17.89
CA SER A 40 -6.14 11.32 -18.95
C SER A 40 -6.63 9.86 -18.91
N GLN A 41 -5.88 8.97 -18.23
CA GLN A 41 -6.17 7.55 -18.10
C GLN A 41 -6.65 7.21 -16.67
N VAL A 42 -5.90 7.64 -15.66
CA VAL A 42 -6.17 7.40 -14.23
C VAL A 42 -5.98 8.68 -13.43
N ARG A 43 -6.68 8.83 -12.31
CA ARG A 43 -6.59 10.05 -11.50
C ARG A 43 -5.22 10.21 -10.84
N ALA A 44 -4.67 9.12 -10.36
CA ALA A 44 -3.34 9.08 -9.75
C ALA A 44 -2.59 7.84 -10.21
N SER A 45 -1.27 7.95 -10.30
CA SER A 45 -0.38 6.83 -10.56
C SER A 45 0.84 6.89 -9.66
N PHE A 46 1.25 5.75 -9.13
CA PHE A 46 2.40 5.64 -8.25
C PHE A 46 3.43 4.68 -8.84
N PRO A 47 4.74 4.99 -8.75
CA PRO A 47 5.78 4.04 -9.11
C PRO A 47 5.72 2.77 -8.25
N ARG A 48 6.12 1.65 -8.84
CA ARG A 48 6.24 0.37 -8.14
C ARG A 48 7.63 -0.22 -8.27
N ASN A 49 8.10 -0.50 -9.49
CA ASN A 49 9.41 -1.10 -9.74
C ASN A 49 10.10 -0.52 -10.97
N ILE A 50 11.43 -0.63 -11.02
CA ILE A 50 12.29 -0.36 -12.17
C ILE A 50 13.28 -1.52 -12.36
N ASN A 51 13.50 -1.95 -13.61
CA ASN A 51 14.55 -2.94 -13.92
C ASN A 51 15.72 -2.31 -14.70
N ASP A 52 16.75 -3.11 -14.97
CA ASP A 52 17.98 -2.64 -15.64
C ASP A 52 17.78 -2.28 -17.12
N SER A 53 16.66 -2.70 -17.72
CA SER A 53 16.30 -2.25 -19.08
C SER A 53 15.65 -0.85 -19.09
N GLY A 54 15.39 -0.27 -17.92
CA GLY A 54 14.68 1.00 -17.74
C GLY A 54 13.15 0.87 -17.84
N LEU A 55 12.62 -0.35 -17.85
CA LEU A 55 11.20 -0.60 -17.77
C LEU A 55 10.71 -0.31 -16.35
N ILE A 56 9.62 0.44 -16.24
CA ILE A 56 9.00 0.81 -14.96
C ILE A 56 7.58 0.23 -14.88
N THR A 57 7.20 -0.29 -13.71
CA THR A 57 5.80 -0.60 -13.37
C THR A 57 5.18 0.53 -12.55
N LEU A 58 3.90 0.77 -12.80
CA LEU A 58 3.09 1.81 -12.17
C LEU A 58 1.80 1.20 -11.62
N HIS A 59 1.34 1.74 -10.50
CA HIS A 59 0.02 1.44 -9.94
C HIS A 59 -0.90 2.62 -10.19
N GLY A 60 -1.85 2.43 -11.11
CA GLY A 60 -2.88 3.41 -11.44
C GLY A 60 -4.07 3.30 -10.49
N ARG A 61 -4.58 4.45 -10.05
CA ARG A 61 -5.70 4.58 -9.11
C ARG A 61 -6.81 5.41 -9.74
N PHE A 62 -8.01 4.82 -9.72
CA PHE A 62 -9.26 5.35 -10.24
C PHE A 62 -9.20 5.74 -11.72
N SER A 63 -9.96 5.02 -12.56
CA SER A 63 -10.06 5.37 -13.97
C SER A 63 -10.68 6.76 -14.16
N ALA A 64 -10.08 7.57 -15.04
CA ALA A 64 -10.62 8.87 -15.41
C ALA A 64 -12.01 8.75 -16.04
N ASN A 65 -12.31 7.63 -16.70
CA ASN A 65 -13.53 7.38 -17.47
C ASN A 65 -14.30 6.15 -16.94
N THR A 66 -14.57 6.14 -15.64
CA THR A 66 -15.39 5.11 -15.00
C THR A 66 -16.84 5.24 -15.47
N GLU A 67 -17.41 4.15 -15.98
CA GLU A 67 -18.81 4.11 -16.36
C GLU A 67 -19.69 3.82 -15.14
N ILE A 68 -20.73 4.61 -14.97
CA ILE A 68 -21.57 4.58 -13.78
C ILE A 68 -23.01 4.19 -14.16
N ASP A 69 -23.48 3.09 -13.59
CA ASP A 69 -24.87 2.63 -13.71
C ASP A 69 -25.70 3.01 -12.47
N PHE A 70 -26.54 4.04 -12.63
CA PHE A 70 -27.41 4.57 -11.57
C PHE A 70 -28.59 3.66 -11.22
N ASP A 71 -28.92 2.69 -12.07
CA ASP A 71 -29.97 1.71 -11.79
C ASP A 71 -29.50 0.69 -10.74
N LEU A 72 -28.18 0.57 -10.55
CA LEU A 72 -27.53 -0.28 -9.55
C LEU A 72 -27.11 0.52 -8.30
N MET A 73 -27.83 1.60 -7.96
CA MET A 73 -27.56 2.43 -6.79
C MET A 73 -28.79 2.60 -5.93
N THR A 74 -28.60 2.54 -4.62
CA THR A 74 -29.66 2.84 -3.65
C THR A 74 -29.96 4.34 -3.62
N ASP A 75 -31.20 4.71 -3.30
CA ASP A 75 -31.58 6.11 -3.12
C ASP A 75 -30.81 6.77 -1.97
N ASN A 76 -30.45 5.98 -0.95
CA ASN A 76 -29.58 6.43 0.13
C ASN A 76 -28.19 6.85 -0.38
N LEU A 77 -27.58 6.05 -1.27
CA LEU A 77 -26.29 6.39 -1.86
C LEU A 77 -26.39 7.67 -2.71
N LYS A 78 -27.43 7.79 -3.54
CA LYS A 78 -27.70 8.97 -4.37
C LYS A 78 -27.87 10.22 -3.51
N GLY A 79 -28.66 10.14 -2.45
CA GLY A 79 -28.83 11.24 -1.49
C GLY A 79 -27.55 11.59 -0.74
N TYR A 80 -26.73 10.60 -0.37
CA TYR A 80 -25.47 10.80 0.35
C TYR A 80 -24.46 11.63 -0.45
N ILE A 81 -24.36 11.42 -1.77
CA ILE A 81 -23.49 12.22 -2.65
C ILE A 81 -24.15 13.53 -3.13
N GLY A 82 -25.33 13.86 -2.60
CA GLY A 82 -26.04 15.11 -2.88
C GLY A 82 -26.65 15.18 -4.28
N LEU A 83 -27.15 14.04 -4.81
CA LEU A 83 -28.01 14.05 -5.99
C LEU A 83 -29.44 14.40 -5.59
N ASP A 84 -30.10 15.19 -6.43
CA ASP A 84 -31.52 15.51 -6.25
C ASP A 84 -32.38 14.26 -6.48
N GLU A 85 -33.55 14.21 -5.85
CA GLU A 85 -34.50 13.10 -5.99
C GLU A 85 -35.02 12.97 -7.44
N ASP A 86 -35.00 14.07 -8.21
CA ASP A 86 -35.39 14.12 -9.61
C ASP A 86 -34.22 14.04 -10.60
N PHE A 87 -33.00 13.74 -10.13
CA PHE A 87 -31.81 13.60 -10.98
C PHE A 87 -32.04 12.55 -12.08
N ASP A 88 -32.04 12.98 -13.34
CA ASP A 88 -32.12 12.10 -14.50
C ASP A 88 -30.73 11.97 -15.15
N PRO A 89 -30.05 10.82 -15.03
CA PRO A 89 -28.74 10.60 -15.66
C PRO A 89 -28.77 10.69 -17.20
N ALA A 90 -29.95 10.77 -17.84
CA ALA A 90 -30.06 11.02 -19.28
C ALA A 90 -29.96 12.51 -19.68
N THR A 91 -30.28 13.43 -18.78
CA THR A 91 -30.32 14.88 -19.07
C THR A 91 -29.40 15.69 -18.19
N ASP A 92 -29.09 15.21 -16.99
CA ASP A 92 -28.34 15.92 -15.98
C ASP A 92 -26.87 15.50 -16.00
N SER A 93 -26.00 16.41 -15.54
CA SER A 93 -24.56 16.19 -15.45
C SER A 93 -24.08 16.29 -14.01
N LEU A 94 -23.17 15.40 -13.62
CA LEU A 94 -22.47 15.51 -12.34
C LEU A 94 -21.44 16.65 -12.39
N THR A 95 -21.29 17.37 -11.29
CA THR A 95 -20.07 18.14 -11.05
C THR A 95 -18.88 17.19 -10.86
N GLU A 96 -17.65 17.69 -11.06
CA GLU A 96 -16.44 16.89 -10.84
C GLU A 96 -16.36 16.34 -9.42
N ALA A 97 -16.72 17.16 -8.41
CA ALA A 97 -16.77 16.74 -7.02
C ALA A 97 -17.78 15.61 -6.77
N GLN A 98 -18.97 15.68 -7.38
CA GLN A 98 -19.99 14.62 -7.26
C GLN A 98 -19.54 13.33 -7.95
N TYR A 99 -18.98 13.42 -9.16
CA TYR A 99 -18.47 12.25 -9.87
C TYR A 99 -17.37 11.53 -9.08
N TRP A 100 -16.39 12.28 -8.58
CA TRP A 100 -15.31 11.68 -7.80
C TRP A 100 -15.76 11.18 -6.43
N GLY A 101 -16.70 11.89 -5.79
CA GLY A 101 -17.35 11.40 -4.58
C GLY A 101 -18.02 10.06 -4.81
N LEU A 102 -18.72 9.90 -5.94
CA LEU A 102 -19.39 8.67 -6.35
C LEU A 102 -18.41 7.53 -6.65
N VAL A 103 -17.37 7.79 -7.45
CA VAL A 103 -16.33 6.80 -7.75
C VAL A 103 -15.65 6.30 -6.45
N GLN A 104 -15.44 7.19 -5.49
CA GLN A 104 -14.81 6.80 -4.22
C GLN A 104 -15.71 5.89 -3.37
N VAL A 105 -17.00 6.15 -3.27
CA VAL A 105 -17.93 5.31 -2.48
C VAL A 105 -18.29 3.99 -3.17
N LEU A 106 -18.23 3.93 -4.49
CA LEU A 106 -18.46 2.70 -5.26
C LEU A 106 -17.23 1.80 -5.36
N ALA A 107 -16.06 2.31 -4.97
CA ALA A 107 -14.82 1.54 -4.91
C ALA A 107 -15.05 0.24 -4.13
N ASP A 108 -14.55 -0.88 -4.63
CA ASP A 108 -14.85 -2.19 -4.04
C ASP A 108 -14.49 -2.28 -2.56
N ARG A 109 -13.36 -1.66 -2.18
CA ARG A 109 -12.87 -1.60 -0.80
C ARG A 109 -13.74 -0.75 0.12
N GLU A 110 -14.53 0.19 -0.40
CA GLU A 110 -15.37 1.12 0.37
C GLU A 110 -16.85 0.75 0.39
N ASN A 111 -17.33 0.12 -0.67
CA ASN A 111 -18.71 -0.29 -0.78
C ASN A 111 -18.94 -1.62 0.00
N ALA A 112 -19.68 -1.58 1.10
CA ALA A 112 -20.07 -2.80 1.83
C ALA A 112 -21.38 -3.41 1.31
N ASN A 113 -22.09 -2.73 0.40
CA ASN A 113 -23.38 -3.16 -0.10
C ASN A 113 -23.21 -3.98 -1.37
N SER A 114 -23.40 -5.29 -1.32
CA SER A 114 -23.29 -6.15 -2.49
C SER A 114 -24.40 -5.92 -3.52
N ALA A 115 -25.49 -5.22 -3.17
CA ALA A 115 -26.55 -4.89 -4.13
C ALA A 115 -26.17 -3.72 -5.03
N GLU A 116 -25.21 -2.89 -4.63
CA GLU A 116 -24.80 -1.71 -5.38
C GLU A 116 -23.80 -2.03 -6.50
N LEU A 117 -23.60 -1.06 -7.40
CA LEU A 117 -22.59 -1.12 -8.44
C LEU A 117 -21.20 -1.30 -7.84
N ARG A 118 -20.39 -2.13 -8.50
CA ARG A 118 -18.99 -2.39 -8.19
C ARG A 118 -18.11 -1.96 -9.33
N ILE A 119 -17.06 -1.21 -9.03
CA ILE A 119 -16.11 -0.69 -10.01
C ILE A 119 -14.68 -1.02 -9.60
N ALA A 120 -13.82 -1.21 -10.60
CA ALA A 120 -12.38 -1.35 -10.40
C ALA A 120 -11.77 0.04 -10.15
N THR A 121 -10.80 0.06 -9.25
CA THR A 121 -10.05 1.24 -8.86
C THR A 121 -8.54 1.07 -9.00
N ASP A 122 -8.06 -0.16 -9.19
CA ASP A 122 -6.64 -0.49 -9.29
C ASP A 122 -6.31 -1.00 -10.69
N PHE A 123 -5.32 -0.37 -11.33
CA PHE A 123 -4.91 -0.67 -12.71
C PHE A 123 -3.40 -0.86 -12.80
N ALA A 124 -2.97 -1.97 -13.40
CA ALA A 124 -1.57 -2.26 -13.65
C ALA A 124 -1.04 -1.41 -14.83
N GLY A 125 0.04 -0.68 -14.62
CA GLY A 125 0.64 0.22 -15.61
C GLY A 125 2.11 -0.06 -15.87
N THR A 126 2.59 0.35 -17.05
CA THR A 126 4.00 0.20 -17.44
C THR A 126 4.49 1.41 -18.22
N TYR A 127 5.75 1.79 -17.99
CA TYR A 127 6.47 2.79 -18.79
C TYR A 127 7.70 2.15 -19.43
N ASN A 128 7.82 2.26 -20.75
CA ASN A 128 8.87 1.61 -21.54
C ASN A 128 10.00 2.56 -22.01
N GLY A 129 10.12 3.74 -21.38
CA GLY A 129 11.04 4.79 -21.82
C GLY A 129 10.43 5.82 -22.78
N GLN A 130 9.21 5.58 -23.27
CA GLN A 130 8.50 6.52 -24.14
C GLN A 130 7.12 6.86 -23.59
N ASP A 131 6.27 5.85 -23.43
CA ASP A 131 4.85 6.03 -23.11
C ASP A 131 4.45 5.21 -21.88
N ILE A 132 3.40 5.69 -21.20
CA ILE A 132 2.73 4.95 -20.12
C ILE A 132 1.50 4.23 -20.70
N LEU A 133 1.45 2.92 -20.48
CA LEU A 133 0.32 2.06 -20.82
C LEU A 133 -0.29 1.46 -19.55
N PHE A 134 -1.56 1.73 -19.28
CA PHE A 134 -2.36 0.95 -18.34
C PHE A 134 -3.04 -0.22 -19.05
N HIS A 135 -2.89 -1.42 -18.50
CA HIS A 135 -3.31 -2.66 -19.15
C HIS A 135 -4.79 -2.93 -18.88
N GLY A 136 -5.54 -3.37 -19.88
CA GLY A 136 -6.95 -3.79 -19.76
C GLY A 136 -7.09 -5.27 -19.42
N LEU A 137 -6.36 -5.76 -18.41
CA LEU A 137 -6.36 -7.18 -18.06
C LEU A 137 -7.74 -7.65 -17.60
N LEU A 138 -8.10 -8.90 -17.90
CA LEU A 138 -9.34 -9.58 -17.47
C LEU A 138 -10.66 -8.96 -17.95
N ASN A 139 -10.60 -7.98 -18.84
CA ASN A 139 -11.76 -7.41 -19.52
C ASN A 139 -11.82 -8.01 -20.93
N GLY A 140 -12.79 -8.91 -21.16
CA GLY A 140 -12.83 -9.83 -22.30
C GLY A 140 -12.86 -9.15 -23.67
N THR A 141 -11.74 -9.22 -24.39
CA THR A 141 -11.56 -8.98 -25.85
C THR A 141 -11.86 -7.58 -26.40
N ASP A 142 -10.88 -7.04 -27.16
CA ASP A 142 -11.00 -5.93 -28.12
C ASP A 142 -12.06 -4.86 -27.82
N GLY A 143 -11.69 -3.87 -27.01
CA GLY A 143 -12.23 -2.51 -27.11
C GLY A 143 -13.75 -2.31 -27.02
N ALA A 144 -14.52 -3.30 -26.54
CA ALA A 144 -15.96 -3.17 -26.34
C ALA A 144 -16.39 -3.90 -25.06
N VAL A 145 -16.52 -3.08 -24.02
CA VAL A 145 -17.10 -3.35 -22.70
C VAL A 145 -18.40 -4.16 -22.83
N SER A 146 -18.38 -5.45 -22.50
CA SER A 146 -19.62 -6.11 -22.07
C SER A 146 -20.03 -5.55 -20.71
N SER A 147 -21.33 -5.49 -20.46
CA SER A 147 -21.99 -4.75 -19.37
C SER A 147 -21.70 -5.20 -17.94
N GLN A 148 -20.52 -5.78 -17.69
CA GLN A 148 -19.94 -6.24 -16.42
C GLN A 148 -18.40 -6.00 -16.32
N GLU A 149 -17.72 -5.52 -17.38
CA GLU A 149 -16.27 -5.61 -17.62
C GLU A 149 -15.38 -4.45 -17.12
N LYS A 150 -15.70 -3.79 -16.01
CA LYS A 150 -14.78 -2.77 -15.43
C LYS A 150 -14.61 -2.89 -13.93
N SER A 151 -14.79 -4.09 -13.40
CA SER A 151 -14.83 -4.34 -11.96
C SER A 151 -13.78 -5.33 -11.47
N ALA A 152 -12.90 -5.78 -12.38
CA ALA A 152 -11.69 -6.50 -12.03
C ALA A 152 -10.59 -5.49 -11.69
N ASP A 153 -10.09 -5.56 -10.46
CA ASP A 153 -8.91 -4.84 -10.03
C ASP A 153 -7.66 -5.64 -10.34
N HIS A 154 -6.58 -4.97 -10.71
CA HIS A 154 -5.29 -5.59 -10.99
C HIS A 154 -4.14 -4.62 -10.78
N ALA A 155 -3.01 -5.12 -10.27
CA ALA A 155 -1.83 -4.32 -10.07
C ALA A 155 -0.57 -5.16 -10.28
N PHE A 156 0.49 -4.53 -10.81
CA PHE A 156 1.84 -5.09 -10.75
C PHE A 156 2.49 -4.72 -9.42
N LEU A 157 3.06 -5.70 -8.75
CA LEU A 157 3.76 -5.56 -7.48
C LEU A 157 5.27 -5.85 -7.60
N GLY A 158 5.67 -6.62 -8.63
CA GLY A 158 7.06 -6.97 -8.89
C GLY A 158 7.41 -7.02 -10.38
N LEU A 159 8.70 -6.91 -10.67
CA LEU A 159 9.28 -6.89 -12.01
C LEU A 159 10.68 -7.54 -11.97
N ASN A 160 11.03 -8.39 -12.95
CA ASN A 160 12.40 -8.89 -13.12
C ASN A 160 13.10 -8.32 -14.36
N ASN A 161 14.36 -8.70 -14.57
CA ASN A 161 15.17 -8.25 -15.71
C ASN A 161 14.79 -8.92 -17.04
N ASN A 162 13.98 -9.97 -17.00
CA ASN A 162 13.37 -10.57 -18.20
C ASN A 162 12.10 -9.84 -18.66
N ASN A 163 11.79 -8.68 -18.07
CA ASN A 163 10.57 -7.90 -18.32
C ASN A 163 9.28 -8.63 -17.96
N VAL A 164 9.35 -9.63 -17.07
CA VAL A 164 8.17 -10.29 -16.51
C VAL A 164 7.67 -9.47 -15.33
N ARG A 165 6.37 -9.19 -15.35
CA ARG A 165 5.68 -8.47 -14.28
C ARG A 165 4.79 -9.43 -13.53
N VAL A 166 4.75 -9.28 -12.22
CA VAL A 166 3.89 -10.09 -11.35
C VAL A 166 3.08 -9.21 -10.41
N GLY A 167 2.00 -9.76 -9.88
CA GLY A 167 1.10 -9.01 -9.03
C GLY A 167 -0.12 -9.80 -8.61
N TRP A 168 -1.27 -9.13 -8.62
CA TRP A 168 -2.55 -9.77 -8.35
C TRP A 168 -3.63 -9.23 -9.27
N ALA A 169 -4.70 -10.01 -9.39
CA ALA A 169 -5.93 -9.56 -10.03
C ALA A 169 -7.17 -10.21 -9.40
N SER A 170 -8.28 -9.47 -9.34
CA SER A 170 -9.58 -9.98 -8.92
C SER A 170 -10.42 -10.45 -10.10
N ALA A 171 -11.41 -11.32 -9.84
CA ALA A 171 -12.40 -11.63 -10.85
C ALA A 171 -13.32 -10.41 -11.08
N PRO A 172 -13.78 -10.17 -12.31
CA PRO A 172 -14.83 -9.20 -12.55
C PRO A 172 -16.11 -9.61 -11.82
N TYR A 173 -16.86 -8.62 -11.35
CA TYR A 173 -18.19 -8.84 -10.79
C TYR A 173 -19.21 -9.17 -11.87
N THR A 174 -19.96 -10.23 -11.60
CA THR A 174 -21.22 -10.56 -12.27
C THR A 174 -22.38 -10.29 -11.32
N ARG A 175 -23.61 -10.47 -11.80
CA ARG A 175 -24.82 -10.21 -11.02
C ARG A 175 -25.70 -11.46 -10.97
N PHE A 176 -26.29 -11.71 -9.81
CA PHE A 176 -27.25 -12.80 -9.61
C PHE A 176 -28.50 -12.32 -8.87
N ASP A 177 -29.62 -12.98 -9.13
CA ASP A 177 -30.89 -12.73 -8.47
C ASP A 177 -31.09 -13.67 -7.28
N HIS A 178 -31.50 -13.10 -6.15
CA HIS A 178 -31.86 -13.80 -4.93
C HIS A 178 -33.34 -13.53 -4.61
N THR A 179 -34.18 -14.55 -4.76
CA THR A 179 -35.60 -14.47 -4.42
C THR A 179 -35.84 -15.08 -3.05
N TYR A 180 -36.46 -14.33 -2.15
CA TYR A 180 -36.85 -14.79 -0.82
C TYR A 180 -38.34 -14.58 -0.56
N GLN A 181 -38.86 -15.36 0.38
CA GLN A 181 -40.26 -15.36 0.79
C GLN A 181 -40.38 -14.74 2.20
N PRO A 182 -40.81 -13.47 2.33
CA PRO A 182 -40.97 -12.86 3.64
C PRO A 182 -41.96 -13.63 4.52
N GLU A 183 -41.74 -13.62 5.82
CA GLU A 183 -42.70 -14.16 6.79
C GLU A 183 -43.88 -13.19 7.00
N PRO A 184 -45.09 -13.71 7.31
CA PRO A 184 -46.23 -12.88 7.68
C PRO A 184 -45.92 -12.02 8.92
N ALA A 185 -46.43 -10.78 8.94
CA ALA A 185 -46.23 -9.86 10.07
C ALA A 185 -46.87 -10.35 11.39
N GLU A 186 -47.84 -11.26 11.32
CA GLU A 186 -48.52 -11.88 12.46
C GLU A 186 -48.67 -13.39 12.23
N GLU A 187 -48.62 -14.18 13.32
CA GLU A 187 -48.79 -15.63 13.26
C GLU A 187 -50.16 -16.01 12.65
N GLY A 188 -50.14 -16.73 11.52
CA GLY A 188 -51.35 -17.09 10.77
C GLY A 188 -51.86 -16.02 9.80
N GLY A 189 -51.11 -14.93 9.60
CA GLY A 189 -51.38 -13.91 8.58
C GLY A 189 -51.17 -14.40 7.14
N GLU A 190 -51.57 -13.57 6.17
CA GLU A 190 -51.35 -13.85 4.74
C GLU A 190 -49.86 -13.80 4.40
N MET A 191 -49.40 -14.77 3.60
CA MET A 191 -48.02 -14.81 3.11
C MET A 191 -47.80 -13.63 2.14
N PRO A 192 -46.80 -12.77 2.37
CA PRO A 192 -46.43 -11.73 1.42
C PRO A 192 -45.99 -12.32 0.07
N ASP A 193 -45.99 -11.51 -0.99
CA ASP A 193 -45.41 -11.93 -2.26
C ASP A 193 -43.87 -12.11 -2.13
N PRO A 194 -43.26 -13.06 -2.87
CA PRO A 194 -41.81 -13.18 -2.93
C PRO A 194 -41.14 -11.89 -3.41
N ILE A 195 -39.98 -11.58 -2.83
CA ILE A 195 -39.17 -10.41 -3.19
C ILE A 195 -37.88 -10.90 -3.84
N THR A 196 -37.54 -10.35 -5.01
CA THR A 196 -36.26 -10.60 -5.69
C THR A 196 -35.32 -9.42 -5.52
N LEU A 197 -34.11 -9.71 -5.03
CA LEU A 197 -33.01 -8.76 -4.91
C LEU A 197 -31.90 -9.16 -5.88
N ASN A 198 -31.17 -8.18 -6.40
CA ASN A 198 -30.05 -8.42 -7.32
C ASN A 198 -28.73 -8.05 -6.61
N PHE A 199 -27.75 -8.94 -6.62
CA PHE A 199 -26.48 -8.78 -5.92
C PHE A 199 -25.29 -8.99 -6.86
N ALA A 200 -24.16 -8.40 -6.52
CA ALA A 200 -22.86 -8.62 -7.15
C ALA A 200 -22.16 -9.84 -6.55
N GLU A 201 -21.60 -10.66 -7.42
CA GLU A 201 -20.72 -11.78 -7.07
C GLU A 201 -19.51 -11.86 -7.99
N ARG A 202 -18.42 -12.45 -7.52
CA ARG A 202 -17.21 -12.69 -8.31
C ARG A 202 -16.73 -14.12 -8.07
N GLU A 203 -16.13 -14.71 -9.09
CA GLU A 203 -15.68 -16.11 -9.04
C GLU A 203 -14.58 -16.35 -8.00
N TYR A 204 -13.65 -15.40 -7.87
CA TYR A 204 -12.57 -15.41 -6.89
C TYR A 204 -12.26 -14.02 -6.37
N ILE A 205 -11.79 -13.92 -5.14
CA ILE A 205 -11.35 -12.64 -4.56
C ILE A 205 -10.09 -12.13 -5.25
N SER A 206 -9.02 -12.93 -5.26
CA SER A 206 -7.78 -12.56 -5.94
C SER A 206 -6.96 -13.78 -6.38
N ARG A 207 -6.24 -13.63 -7.49
CA ARG A 207 -5.27 -14.60 -8.00
C ARG A 207 -3.92 -13.92 -8.20
N GLY A 208 -2.85 -14.70 -8.07
CA GLY A 208 -1.52 -14.25 -8.45
C GLY A 208 -1.49 -13.96 -9.95
N LEU A 209 -1.00 -12.79 -10.35
CA LEU A 209 -0.93 -12.37 -11.74
C LEU A 209 0.51 -12.50 -12.24
N TRP A 210 0.70 -13.09 -13.41
CA TRP A 210 1.96 -13.07 -14.16
C TRP A 210 1.71 -12.50 -15.55
N PHE A 211 2.64 -11.70 -16.08
CA PHE A 211 2.49 -11.02 -17.36
C PHE A 211 3.84 -10.80 -18.06
N ASP A 212 3.98 -11.29 -19.30
CA ASP A 212 5.21 -11.14 -20.12
C ASP A 212 5.25 -9.84 -20.96
N GLY A 213 4.21 -9.00 -20.86
CA GLY A 213 4.03 -7.83 -21.73
C GLY A 213 3.00 -8.03 -22.84
N THR A 214 2.58 -9.27 -23.10
CA THR A 214 1.60 -9.65 -24.12
C THR A 214 0.52 -10.58 -23.57
N ASN A 215 0.94 -11.66 -22.91
CA ASN A 215 0.08 -12.70 -22.33
C ASN A 215 0.13 -12.60 -20.81
N TYR A 216 -0.98 -12.96 -20.17
CA TYR A 216 -1.03 -13.13 -18.72
C TYR A 216 -1.47 -14.55 -18.35
N SER A 217 -1.08 -14.98 -17.15
CA SER A 217 -1.61 -16.16 -16.48
C SER A 217 -2.05 -15.81 -15.06
N LEU A 218 -2.91 -16.64 -14.48
CA LEU A 218 -3.39 -16.49 -13.11
C LEU A 218 -3.03 -17.71 -12.27
N ILE A 219 -2.55 -17.48 -11.04
CA ILE A 219 -2.17 -18.50 -10.08
C ILE A 219 -3.25 -18.61 -9.01
N ALA A 220 -3.77 -19.83 -8.86
CA ALA A 220 -4.77 -20.19 -7.88
C ALA A 220 -4.15 -20.56 -6.52
N PRO A 221 -4.73 -20.14 -5.39
CA PRO A 221 -4.34 -20.69 -4.10
C PRO A 221 -4.85 -22.13 -3.91
N PRO A 222 -4.28 -22.89 -2.96
CA PRO A 222 -4.78 -24.20 -2.55
C PRO A 222 -6.22 -24.18 -2.02
N GLU A 223 -6.54 -23.25 -1.11
CA GLU A 223 -7.87 -23.13 -0.51
C GLU A 223 -8.74 -22.13 -1.28
N GLN A 224 -9.92 -22.58 -1.71
CA GLN A 224 -10.82 -21.87 -2.63
C GLN A 224 -12.31 -22.07 -2.32
N GLU A 225 -12.67 -22.84 -1.29
CA GLU A 225 -14.04 -23.30 -1.05
C GLU A 225 -15.05 -22.15 -1.03
N TYR A 226 -14.69 -21.01 -0.45
CA TYR A 226 -15.56 -19.84 -0.34
C TYR A 226 -15.00 -18.62 -1.07
N LEU A 227 -15.80 -17.98 -1.93
CA LEU A 227 -15.34 -16.79 -2.66
C LEU A 227 -14.08 -17.03 -3.52
N GLY A 228 -13.74 -18.29 -3.87
CA GLY A 228 -12.66 -18.66 -4.78
C GLY A 228 -11.21 -18.44 -4.31
N GLY A 229 -11.01 -18.13 -3.02
CA GLY A 229 -9.68 -17.99 -2.41
C GLY A 229 -8.94 -16.68 -2.74
N GLU A 230 -7.78 -16.52 -2.12
CA GLU A 230 -6.89 -15.36 -2.32
C GLU A 230 -5.45 -15.80 -2.61
N ALA A 231 -4.85 -15.26 -3.66
CA ALA A 231 -3.42 -15.38 -3.94
C ALA A 231 -2.89 -14.09 -4.57
N GLN A 232 -1.63 -13.78 -4.28
CA GLN A 232 -0.95 -12.59 -4.79
C GLN A 232 0.54 -12.89 -4.94
N ILE A 233 1.18 -12.34 -5.97
CA ILE A 233 2.64 -12.41 -6.18
C ILE A 233 3.22 -11.01 -5.96
N PHE A 234 4.16 -10.89 -5.03
CA PHE A 234 4.79 -9.61 -4.69
C PHE A 234 6.08 -9.37 -5.45
N ALA A 235 6.88 -10.41 -5.66
CA ALA A 235 8.17 -10.29 -6.32
C ALA A 235 8.47 -11.53 -7.18
N ILE A 236 9.38 -11.35 -8.12
CA ILE A 236 9.90 -12.40 -9.02
C ILE A 236 11.36 -12.11 -9.31
N ASN A 237 12.21 -13.13 -9.26
CA ASN A 237 13.64 -12.99 -9.60
C ASN A 237 13.91 -13.32 -11.09
N ASP A 238 15.17 -13.28 -11.51
CA ASP A 238 15.56 -13.47 -12.91
C ASP A 238 15.49 -14.93 -13.37
N THR A 239 15.26 -15.87 -12.45
CA THR A 239 15.04 -17.30 -12.72
C THR A 239 13.56 -17.70 -12.72
N ASN A 240 12.65 -16.72 -12.73
CA ASN A 240 11.20 -16.91 -12.62
C ASN A 240 10.75 -17.60 -11.31
N LEU A 241 11.55 -17.46 -10.24
CA LEU A 241 11.10 -17.78 -8.89
C LEU A 241 10.28 -16.61 -8.36
N ALA A 242 9.00 -16.83 -8.19
CA ALA A 242 8.02 -15.85 -7.76
C ALA A 242 7.63 -16.08 -6.30
N VAL A 243 7.40 -15.01 -5.54
CA VAL A 243 7.02 -15.11 -4.12
C VAL A 243 5.82 -14.23 -3.80
N GLY A 244 5.04 -14.66 -2.81
CA GLY A 244 3.88 -13.94 -2.36
C GLY A 244 3.14 -14.65 -1.24
N ASN A 245 1.82 -14.75 -1.37
CA ASN A 245 0.98 -15.50 -0.42
C ASN A 245 -0.22 -16.17 -1.08
N ALA A 246 -0.74 -17.20 -0.42
CA ALA A 246 -1.90 -17.97 -0.85
C ALA A 246 -2.75 -18.41 0.35
N SER A 247 -4.08 -18.45 0.18
CA SER A 247 -5.01 -19.02 1.16
C SER A 247 -4.82 -20.52 1.30
N VAL A 248 -4.77 -21.01 2.54
CA VAL A 248 -4.54 -22.44 2.84
C VAL A 248 -5.62 -23.10 3.68
N ALA A 249 -6.41 -22.31 4.43
CA ALA A 249 -7.54 -22.79 5.22
C ALA A 249 -8.39 -21.60 5.66
N LEU A 250 -9.66 -21.85 5.99
CA LEU A 250 -10.42 -20.93 6.84
C LEU A 250 -9.82 -20.91 8.25
N PHE A 251 -9.70 -19.72 8.83
CA PHE A 251 -9.30 -19.62 10.24
C PHE A 251 -10.49 -19.96 11.17
N PRO A 252 -10.27 -20.36 12.43
CA PRO A 252 -11.31 -20.97 13.26
C PRO A 252 -12.59 -20.12 13.43
N ALA A 253 -12.47 -18.84 13.80
CA ALA A 253 -13.65 -18.00 13.95
C ALA A 253 -14.28 -17.56 12.61
N ALA A 254 -13.57 -17.67 11.48
CA ALA A 254 -14.20 -17.55 10.17
C ALA A 254 -15.05 -18.79 9.87
N GLN A 255 -14.54 -19.99 10.16
CA GLN A 255 -15.30 -21.24 9.96
C GLN A 255 -16.64 -21.20 10.71
N GLU A 256 -16.63 -20.86 12.01
CA GLU A 256 -17.87 -20.75 12.80
C GLU A 256 -18.88 -19.77 12.21
N ARG A 257 -18.41 -18.63 11.65
CA ARG A 257 -19.27 -17.62 11.05
C ARG A 257 -19.78 -18.01 9.67
N VAL A 258 -18.96 -18.73 8.89
CA VAL A 258 -19.37 -19.30 7.60
C VAL A 258 -20.42 -20.38 7.81
N ASP A 259 -20.22 -21.27 8.78
CA ASP A 259 -21.20 -22.30 9.15
C ASP A 259 -22.52 -21.65 9.57
N ALA A 260 -22.49 -20.59 10.38
CA ALA A 260 -23.70 -19.83 10.73
C ALA A 260 -24.39 -19.22 9.50
N CYS A 261 -23.65 -18.69 8.52
CA CYS A 261 -24.24 -18.20 7.26
C CYS A 261 -25.01 -19.29 6.50
N ILE A 262 -24.59 -20.55 6.62
CA ILE A 262 -25.18 -21.70 5.93
C ILE A 262 -26.34 -22.28 6.75
N GLU A 263 -26.14 -22.51 8.04
CA GLU A 263 -27.11 -23.14 8.93
C GLU A 263 -28.33 -22.25 9.21
N ASP A 264 -28.12 -20.93 9.34
CA ASP A 264 -29.20 -19.97 9.57
C ASP A 264 -29.93 -19.57 8.27
N PHE A 265 -29.52 -20.10 7.11
CA PHE A 265 -30.16 -19.78 5.85
C PHE A 265 -31.55 -20.42 5.75
N THR A 266 -32.56 -19.60 5.47
CA THR A 266 -33.94 -20.02 5.27
C THR A 266 -34.52 -19.43 3.99
N PRO A 267 -35.66 -19.94 3.46
CA PRO A 267 -36.36 -19.29 2.35
C PRO A 267 -36.80 -17.85 2.64
N ALA A 268 -36.86 -17.43 3.91
CA ALA A 268 -37.19 -16.06 4.32
C ALA A 268 -35.96 -15.13 4.43
N SER A 269 -34.74 -15.67 4.28
CA SER A 269 -33.51 -14.88 4.37
C SER A 269 -33.41 -13.91 3.20
N ASN A 270 -33.32 -12.61 3.52
CA ASN A 270 -33.23 -11.53 2.53
C ASN A 270 -31.82 -11.36 1.90
N ARG A 271 -30.91 -12.30 2.14
CA ARG A 271 -29.57 -12.35 1.55
C ARG A 271 -29.21 -13.79 1.21
N ALA A 272 -28.43 -13.98 0.14
CA ALA A 272 -27.89 -15.28 -0.20
C ALA A 272 -26.73 -15.68 0.73
N VAL A 273 -26.41 -16.98 0.78
CA VAL A 273 -25.24 -17.50 1.51
C VAL A 273 -23.96 -16.83 1.02
N TYR A 274 -23.78 -16.69 -0.30
CA TYR A 274 -22.66 -15.95 -0.89
C TYR A 274 -22.52 -14.54 -0.31
N THR A 275 -23.61 -13.77 -0.31
CA THR A 275 -23.63 -12.40 0.22
C THR A 275 -23.31 -12.36 1.71
N CYS A 276 -23.76 -13.35 2.49
CA CYS A 276 -23.40 -13.47 3.90
C CYS A 276 -21.88 -13.63 4.08
N ILE A 277 -21.28 -14.59 3.36
CA ILE A 277 -19.85 -14.90 3.47
C ILE A 277 -18.97 -13.77 2.89
N TRP A 278 -19.38 -13.16 1.78
CA TRP A 278 -18.69 -12.01 1.19
C TRP A 278 -18.63 -10.83 2.19
N ASN A 279 -19.71 -10.57 2.94
CA ASN A 279 -19.71 -9.53 3.97
C ASN A 279 -18.78 -9.86 5.15
N LEU A 280 -18.58 -11.15 5.49
CA LEU A 280 -17.60 -11.55 6.49
C LEU A 280 -16.18 -11.24 6.01
N TRP A 281 -15.84 -11.68 4.80
CA TRP A 281 -14.55 -11.37 4.17
C TRP A 281 -14.30 -9.86 4.14
N TYR A 282 -15.27 -9.07 3.67
CA TYR A 282 -15.18 -7.61 3.62
C TYR A 282 -14.91 -6.98 4.99
N GLY A 283 -15.54 -7.51 6.04
CA GLY A 283 -15.31 -7.08 7.42
C GLY A 283 -13.89 -7.36 7.91
N PHE A 284 -13.37 -8.56 7.65
CA PHE A 284 -12.03 -8.98 8.10
C PHE A 284 -10.90 -8.15 7.47
N GLN A 285 -11.06 -7.70 6.24
CA GLN A 285 -10.08 -6.85 5.57
C GLN A 285 -9.84 -5.50 6.24
N ARG A 286 -10.79 -5.04 7.06
CA ARG A 286 -10.72 -3.77 7.78
C ARG A 286 -10.18 -3.92 9.20
N GLU A 287 -9.81 -5.13 9.61
CA GLU A 287 -9.24 -5.35 10.93
C GLU A 287 -7.85 -4.72 11.07
N SER A 288 -7.60 -4.22 12.29
CA SER A 288 -6.38 -3.52 12.64
C SER A 288 -5.72 -4.19 13.85
N ALA A 289 -4.39 -4.09 13.91
CA ALA A 289 -3.59 -4.64 14.98
C ALA A 289 -3.09 -3.54 15.93
N LEU A 290 -2.70 -3.97 17.14
CA LEU A 290 -2.10 -3.13 18.16
C LEU A 290 -2.91 -1.85 18.49
N GLY A 291 -4.23 -1.99 18.63
CA GLY A 291 -5.12 -0.88 19.01
C GLY A 291 -5.41 0.10 17.87
N GLY A 292 -5.38 -0.34 16.62
CA GLY A 292 -5.72 0.49 15.46
C GLY A 292 -4.53 1.12 14.74
N SER A 293 -3.30 0.87 15.18
CA SER A 293 -2.10 1.51 14.60
C SER A 293 -1.64 0.89 13.29
N PHE A 294 -1.96 -0.38 13.03
CA PHE A 294 -1.47 -1.09 11.86
C PHE A 294 -2.61 -1.85 11.18
N THR A 295 -2.58 -1.91 9.85
CA THR A 295 -3.44 -2.81 9.10
C THR A 295 -3.01 -4.24 9.38
N ALA A 296 -3.97 -5.09 9.69
CA ALA A 296 -3.66 -6.44 10.08
C ALA A 296 -3.65 -7.40 8.87
N ASN A 297 -4.10 -6.93 7.70
CA ASN A 297 -4.28 -7.68 6.46
C ASN A 297 -5.12 -8.95 6.70
N GLY A 298 -6.21 -8.78 7.47
CA GLY A 298 -7.15 -9.85 7.72
C GLY A 298 -7.83 -10.31 6.44
N SER A 299 -8.15 -11.59 6.37
CA SER A 299 -8.92 -12.23 5.32
C SER A 299 -9.89 -13.19 6.01
N LEU A 300 -10.80 -13.79 5.24
CA LEU A 300 -11.54 -15.00 5.63
C LEU A 300 -10.59 -16.21 5.87
N TYR A 301 -9.39 -16.14 5.28
CA TYR A 301 -8.41 -17.22 5.23
C TYR A 301 -7.19 -16.99 6.12
N ASP A 302 -6.63 -18.09 6.63
CA ASP A 302 -5.21 -18.17 6.96
C ASP A 302 -4.40 -18.17 5.65
N MET A 303 -3.38 -17.32 5.59
CA MET A 303 -2.53 -17.15 4.41
C MET A 303 -1.13 -17.66 4.70
N HIS A 304 -0.57 -18.48 3.83
CA HIS A 304 0.84 -18.85 3.92
C HIS A 304 1.67 -18.05 2.92
N ALA A 305 2.91 -17.77 3.28
CA ALA A 305 3.88 -17.26 2.32
C ALA A 305 4.11 -18.36 1.28
N ALA A 306 4.14 -17.98 0.01
CA ALA A 306 4.21 -18.93 -1.09
C ALA A 306 5.40 -18.60 -1.98
N VAL A 307 6.08 -19.65 -2.44
CA VAL A 307 7.16 -19.60 -3.41
C VAL A 307 6.79 -20.49 -4.58
N TRP A 308 6.67 -19.90 -5.76
CA TRP A 308 6.33 -20.59 -7.01
C TRP A 308 7.51 -20.53 -7.96
N GLN A 309 7.94 -21.69 -8.45
CA GLN A 309 8.76 -21.72 -9.66
C GLN A 309 7.82 -21.65 -10.86
N LEU A 310 7.97 -20.61 -11.69
CA LEU A 310 7.17 -20.43 -12.89
C LEU A 310 7.96 -20.82 -14.14
N ASP A 311 7.25 -21.28 -15.18
CA ASP A 311 7.79 -21.40 -16.52
C ASP A 311 7.71 -20.06 -17.29
N ASP A 312 8.20 -20.06 -18.54
CA ASP A 312 8.21 -18.89 -19.41
C ASP A 312 6.79 -18.47 -19.88
N GLN A 313 5.75 -19.22 -19.52
CA GLN A 313 4.34 -18.95 -19.79
C GLN A 313 3.56 -18.62 -18.49
N GLY A 314 4.27 -18.43 -17.38
CA GLY A 314 3.67 -18.13 -16.09
C GLY A 314 2.88 -19.28 -15.47
N GLN A 315 3.13 -20.52 -15.88
CA GLN A 315 2.53 -21.70 -15.26
C GLN A 315 3.40 -22.19 -14.10
N VAL A 316 2.74 -22.70 -13.05
CA VAL A 316 3.43 -23.21 -11.86
C VAL A 316 4.07 -24.57 -12.16
N ILE A 317 5.40 -24.63 -12.06
CA ILE A 317 6.19 -25.87 -12.11
C ILE A 317 6.20 -26.55 -10.75
N SER A 318 6.43 -25.77 -9.68
CA SER A 318 6.42 -26.23 -8.31
C SER A 318 6.02 -25.13 -7.35
N GLU A 319 5.44 -25.52 -6.21
CA GLU A 319 4.99 -24.62 -5.14
C GLU A 319 5.59 -25.08 -3.80
N THR A 320 5.98 -24.12 -2.98
CA THR A 320 6.31 -24.33 -1.57
C THR A 320 5.57 -23.30 -0.72
N LEU A 321 4.85 -23.78 0.30
CA LEU A 321 4.12 -22.94 1.25
C LEU A 321 4.88 -22.91 2.58
N TYR A 322 5.08 -21.71 3.10
CA TYR A 322 5.78 -21.46 4.35
C TYR A 322 4.75 -21.06 5.42
N PRO A 323 4.66 -21.82 6.53
CA PRO A 323 3.75 -21.49 7.62
C PRO A 323 4.21 -20.23 8.36
N PRO A 324 3.34 -19.63 9.19
CA PRO A 324 3.73 -18.58 10.12
C PRO A 324 4.89 -18.99 11.04
N LEU A 325 5.61 -18.00 11.59
CA LEU A 325 6.78 -18.20 12.46
C LEU A 325 6.53 -19.16 13.63
N ARG A 326 5.30 -19.15 14.13
CA ARG A 326 4.83 -19.98 15.22
C ARG A 326 3.51 -20.60 14.82
N GLU A 327 3.23 -21.77 15.38
CA GLU A 327 1.88 -22.31 15.35
C GLU A 327 0.95 -21.38 16.15
N ARG A 328 -0.30 -21.29 15.70
CA ARG A 328 -1.35 -20.54 16.41
C ARG A 328 -1.68 -21.23 17.72
N ALA A 329 -1.87 -20.47 18.79
CA ALA A 329 -2.32 -21.00 20.08
C ALA A 329 -3.72 -21.63 19.97
N GLU A 330 -4.01 -22.67 20.74
CA GLU A 330 -5.28 -23.41 20.67
C GLU A 330 -6.52 -22.53 20.94
N ASP A 331 -6.40 -21.52 21.80
CA ASP A 331 -7.48 -20.59 22.16
C ASP A 331 -7.52 -19.33 21.27
N ASP A 332 -6.62 -19.22 20.29
CA ASP A 332 -6.58 -18.12 19.34
C ASP A 332 -7.38 -18.48 18.10
N GLY A 333 -8.60 -17.93 18.04
CA GLY A 333 -9.53 -18.17 16.93
C GLY A 333 -9.37 -17.22 15.75
N ALA A 334 -8.35 -16.36 15.72
CA ALA A 334 -8.21 -15.34 14.68
C ALA A 334 -7.29 -15.78 13.52
N TYR A 335 -7.34 -15.04 12.41
CA TYR A 335 -6.48 -15.28 11.24
C TYR A 335 -4.99 -15.22 11.61
N TRP A 336 -4.21 -16.10 11.00
CA TRP A 336 -2.82 -16.36 11.33
C TRP A 336 -2.02 -16.64 10.06
N SER A 337 -1.21 -15.68 9.67
CA SER A 337 -0.74 -15.55 8.30
C SER A 337 0.75 -15.19 8.15
N ALA A 338 1.32 -15.58 7.01
CA ALA A 338 2.67 -15.27 6.56
C ALA A 338 2.64 -14.71 5.13
N TYR A 339 3.55 -13.79 4.84
CA TYR A 339 3.63 -13.09 3.55
C TYR A 339 5.09 -12.97 3.13
N ALA A 340 5.42 -13.36 1.90
CA ALA A 340 6.70 -13.06 1.26
C ALA A 340 6.54 -11.84 0.34
N TYR A 341 7.44 -10.87 0.46
CA TYR A 341 7.38 -9.60 -0.26
C TYR A 341 8.51 -9.42 -1.26
N ALA A 342 9.67 -10.02 -1.02
CA ALA A 342 10.84 -9.95 -1.89
C ALA A 342 11.58 -11.28 -1.96
N VAL A 343 12.32 -11.49 -3.06
CA VAL A 343 13.14 -12.68 -3.30
C VAL A 343 14.36 -12.30 -4.13
N ASN A 344 15.51 -12.88 -3.82
CA ASN A 344 16.74 -12.69 -4.58
C ASN A 344 17.04 -13.86 -5.53
N ASN A 345 18.13 -13.77 -6.31
CA ASN A 345 18.54 -14.80 -7.25
C ASN A 345 19.10 -16.08 -6.58
N ASN A 346 19.41 -16.03 -5.28
CA ASN A 346 19.81 -17.21 -4.48
C ASN A 346 18.60 -18.02 -3.96
N GLY A 347 17.38 -17.58 -4.25
CA GLY A 347 16.15 -18.26 -3.83
C GLY A 347 15.78 -18.02 -2.37
N ILE A 348 16.33 -16.97 -1.76
CA ILE A 348 15.98 -16.53 -0.41
C ILE A 348 14.87 -15.49 -0.52
N ALA A 349 13.77 -15.73 0.18
CA ALA A 349 12.66 -14.80 0.23
C ALA A 349 12.55 -14.15 1.60
N VAL A 350 12.04 -12.93 1.66
CA VAL A 350 11.83 -12.20 2.91
C VAL A 350 10.45 -11.58 2.94
N GLY A 351 9.95 -11.30 4.14
CA GLY A 351 8.68 -10.62 4.30
C GLY A 351 8.27 -10.45 5.75
N GLN A 352 7.04 -10.86 6.05
CA GLN A 352 6.42 -10.64 7.34
C GLN A 352 5.58 -11.85 7.77
N SER A 353 5.60 -12.17 9.05
CA SER A 353 4.85 -13.31 9.60
C SER A 353 4.25 -13.00 10.97
N TRP A 354 3.08 -13.55 11.24
CA TRP A 354 2.48 -13.52 12.58
C TRP A 354 3.27 -14.39 13.58
N THR A 355 3.40 -13.86 14.79
CA THR A 355 3.99 -14.52 15.96
C THR A 355 3.39 -13.92 17.25
N TYR A 356 3.83 -14.39 18.41
CA TYR A 356 3.45 -13.85 19.70
C TYR A 356 4.58 -13.02 20.31
N TYR A 357 4.22 -11.84 20.82
CA TYR A 357 5.15 -10.98 21.54
C TYR A 357 5.64 -11.67 22.81
N ASN A 358 6.96 -11.63 23.03
CA ASN A 358 7.67 -12.24 24.15
C ASN A 358 7.36 -13.73 24.36
N ASP A 359 7.05 -14.46 23.27
CA ASP A 359 6.67 -15.88 23.31
C ASP A 359 5.46 -16.17 24.25
N VAL A 360 4.61 -15.18 24.49
CA VAL A 360 3.39 -15.36 25.29
C VAL A 360 2.22 -15.63 24.35
N GLU A 361 1.94 -16.93 24.16
CA GLU A 361 0.89 -17.50 23.30
C GLU A 361 -0.52 -17.14 23.80
N GLN A 362 -0.99 -15.94 23.44
CA GLN A 362 -2.35 -15.48 23.73
C GLN A 362 -2.85 -14.52 22.65
N PRO A 363 -4.18 -14.48 22.37
CA PRO A 363 -4.74 -13.65 21.29
C PRO A 363 -4.43 -12.15 21.38
N GLY A 364 -4.20 -11.64 22.60
CA GLY A 364 -3.87 -10.24 22.87
C GLY A 364 -2.42 -9.85 22.57
N ASN A 365 -1.52 -10.82 22.36
CA ASN A 365 -0.09 -10.59 22.16
C ASN A 365 0.38 -10.85 20.74
N ARG A 366 -0.55 -10.97 19.79
CA ARG A 366 -0.21 -11.20 18.39
C ARG A 366 0.52 -9.98 17.82
N ILE A 367 1.64 -10.24 17.16
CA ILE A 367 2.44 -9.25 16.44
C ILE A 367 2.89 -9.82 15.09
N LYS A 368 3.25 -8.95 14.16
CA LYS A 368 3.91 -9.37 12.92
C LYS A 368 5.36 -8.95 12.92
N MET A 369 6.27 -9.87 12.62
CA MET A 369 7.70 -9.63 12.64
C MET A 369 8.34 -9.90 11.27
N PRO A 370 9.47 -9.24 10.96
CA PRO A 370 10.22 -9.49 9.73
C PRO A 370 10.81 -10.91 9.73
N VAL A 371 10.79 -11.56 8.57
CA VAL A 371 11.20 -12.96 8.42
C VAL A 371 11.98 -13.23 7.14
N VAL A 372 12.75 -14.31 7.20
CA VAL A 372 13.37 -14.99 6.06
C VAL A 372 12.65 -16.32 5.83
N TYR A 373 12.35 -16.62 4.57
CA TYR A 373 11.84 -17.90 4.10
C TYR A 373 12.93 -18.56 3.26
N GLN A 374 13.44 -19.70 3.73
CA GLN A 374 14.50 -20.43 3.04
C GLN A 374 14.40 -21.92 3.36
N ASN A 375 14.58 -22.79 2.36
CA ASN A 375 14.61 -24.25 2.53
C ASN A 375 13.38 -24.86 3.22
N GLY A 376 12.19 -24.26 3.03
CA GLY A 376 10.95 -24.72 3.68
C GLY A 376 10.80 -24.28 5.14
N GLU A 377 11.72 -23.46 5.67
CA GLU A 377 11.66 -22.91 7.03
C GLU A 377 11.35 -21.41 7.02
N THR A 378 10.57 -20.97 8.01
CA THR A 378 10.31 -19.56 8.32
C THR A 378 11.16 -19.15 9.52
N LYS A 379 12.06 -18.19 9.35
CA LYS A 379 12.99 -17.72 10.39
C LYS A 379 12.78 -16.24 10.69
N ALA A 380 12.81 -15.88 11.97
CA ALA A 380 12.70 -14.48 12.37
C ALA A 380 14.01 -13.75 12.07
N ILE A 381 13.93 -12.54 11.53
CA ILE A 381 15.11 -11.66 11.35
C ILE A 381 15.61 -11.16 12.71
N THR A 382 14.71 -10.96 13.67
CA THR A 382 15.04 -10.59 15.05
C THR A 382 14.01 -11.18 16.00
N THR A 383 14.47 -11.53 17.20
CA THR A 383 13.65 -11.96 18.34
C THR A 383 13.77 -10.99 19.50
N ASP A 384 14.31 -9.79 19.29
CA ASP A 384 14.44 -8.78 20.34
C ASP A 384 13.05 -8.30 20.79
N GLU A 385 12.82 -8.35 22.10
CA GLU A 385 11.57 -7.96 22.76
C GLU A 385 11.32 -6.44 22.70
N GLU A 386 12.29 -5.63 22.28
CA GLU A 386 12.07 -4.19 22.07
C GLU A 386 11.16 -3.91 20.86
N TYR A 387 11.11 -4.84 19.90
CA TYR A 387 10.35 -4.70 18.68
C TYR A 387 8.98 -5.35 18.81
N ILE A 388 7.94 -4.61 18.41
CA ILE A 388 6.54 -5.01 18.57
C ILE A 388 5.83 -5.24 17.24
N TRP A 389 6.50 -4.91 16.13
CA TRP A 389 5.98 -5.05 14.77
C TRP A 389 7.14 -4.89 13.79
N GLY A 390 7.03 -5.39 12.56
CA GLY A 390 7.99 -5.09 11.50
C GLY A 390 7.74 -5.89 10.23
N SER A 391 8.53 -5.60 9.20
CA SER A 391 8.50 -6.25 7.90
C SER A 391 9.85 -6.12 7.21
N ALA A 392 10.32 -7.19 6.56
CA ALA A 392 11.35 -7.09 5.55
C ALA A 392 10.70 -6.75 4.21
N THR A 393 11.25 -5.77 3.48
CA THR A 393 10.64 -5.22 2.26
C THR A 393 11.43 -5.56 1.01
N ALA A 394 12.75 -5.73 1.11
CA ALA A 394 13.62 -6.08 -0.01
C ALA A 394 14.81 -6.94 0.43
N ILE A 395 15.43 -7.62 -0.53
CA ILE A 395 16.64 -8.43 -0.37
C ILE A 395 17.45 -8.36 -1.68
N ASN A 396 18.77 -8.20 -1.59
CA ASN A 396 19.69 -8.21 -2.74
C ASN A 396 20.35 -9.59 -2.94
N ASP A 397 21.15 -9.75 -3.99
CA ASP A 397 21.84 -11.00 -4.33
C ASP A 397 23.08 -11.29 -3.46
N GLU A 398 23.51 -10.32 -2.64
CA GLU A 398 24.50 -10.52 -1.58
C GLU A 398 23.84 -11.03 -0.27
N ASP A 399 22.61 -11.52 -0.35
CA ASP A 399 21.81 -12.05 0.77
C ASP A 399 21.60 -11.03 1.91
N GLN A 400 21.57 -9.74 1.58
CA GLN A 400 21.29 -8.65 2.52
C GLN A 400 19.84 -8.20 2.39
N ALA A 401 19.06 -8.42 3.45
CA ALA A 401 17.67 -7.99 3.54
C ALA A 401 17.56 -6.63 4.23
N THR A 402 16.61 -5.81 3.77
CA THR A 402 16.26 -4.53 4.39
C THR A 402 14.78 -4.47 4.71
N GLY A 403 14.41 -3.55 5.60
CA GLY A 403 13.04 -3.33 6.00
C GLY A 403 12.97 -2.48 7.25
N PHE A 404 11.88 -2.62 8.01
CA PHE A 404 11.70 -1.87 9.24
C PHE A 404 11.16 -2.73 10.38
N VAL A 405 11.47 -2.31 11.59
CA VAL A 405 10.87 -2.77 12.85
C VAL A 405 10.29 -1.59 13.60
N ILE A 406 9.28 -1.82 14.43
CA ILE A 406 8.64 -0.80 15.25
C ILE A 406 9.06 -1.00 16.69
N ARG A 407 9.58 0.05 17.31
CA ARG A 407 9.77 0.12 18.77
C ARG A 407 9.17 1.40 19.34
N THR A 408 8.99 1.43 20.66
CA THR A 408 8.48 2.60 21.35
C THR A 408 9.63 3.48 21.86
N ILE A 409 9.77 4.68 21.28
CA ILE A 409 10.76 5.69 21.70
C ILE A 409 10.02 6.84 22.36
N GLN A 410 10.30 7.09 23.64
CA GLN A 410 9.67 8.16 24.43
C GLN A 410 8.13 8.13 24.40
N GLY A 411 7.54 6.93 24.41
CA GLY A 411 6.09 6.72 24.38
C GLY A 411 5.44 6.79 23.00
N VAL A 412 6.22 7.00 21.94
CA VAL A 412 5.74 7.04 20.55
C VAL A 412 6.31 5.84 19.78
N ARG A 413 5.46 5.14 19.03
CA ARG A 413 5.90 4.06 18.13
C ARG A 413 6.65 4.66 16.94
N ARG A 414 7.87 4.18 16.70
CA ARG A 414 8.76 4.63 15.61
C ARG A 414 9.19 3.45 14.78
N ALA A 415 9.20 3.63 13.46
CA ALA A 415 9.79 2.67 12.54
C ALA A 415 11.30 2.90 12.46
N ILE A 416 12.06 1.84 12.64
CA ILE A 416 13.51 1.83 12.57
C ILE A 416 13.87 0.94 11.39
N GLY A 417 14.59 1.52 10.43
CA GLY A 417 15.11 0.75 9.30
C GLY A 417 16.16 -0.25 9.79
N PHE A 418 16.35 -1.36 9.08
CA PHE A 418 17.40 -2.32 9.39
C PHE A 418 18.05 -2.87 8.13
N ILE A 419 19.25 -3.44 8.31
CA ILE A 419 19.86 -4.43 7.41
C ILE A 419 20.05 -5.73 8.17
N TYR A 420 19.79 -6.83 7.48
CA TYR A 420 20.02 -8.18 7.96
C TYR A 420 20.83 -8.95 6.94
N ASP A 421 22.01 -9.41 7.34
CA ASP A 421 22.84 -10.33 6.55
C ASP A 421 22.39 -11.76 6.86
N VAL A 422 21.87 -12.47 5.87
CA VAL A 422 21.30 -13.82 6.06
C VAL A 422 22.36 -14.87 6.32
N GLU A 423 23.55 -14.76 5.70
CA GLU A 423 24.64 -15.72 5.91
C GLU A 423 25.29 -15.53 7.29
N ALA A 424 25.54 -14.29 7.67
CA ALA A 424 26.14 -13.94 8.95
C ALA A 424 25.12 -13.91 10.10
N GLU A 425 23.82 -14.07 9.81
CA GLU A 425 22.70 -13.92 10.75
C GLU A 425 22.78 -12.63 11.58
N THR A 426 23.22 -11.53 10.96
CA THR A 426 23.56 -10.28 11.66
C THR A 426 22.53 -9.20 11.37
N PHE A 427 21.85 -8.73 12.43
CA PHE A 427 20.91 -7.62 12.40
C PHE A 427 21.61 -6.30 12.78
N ALA A 428 21.40 -5.25 11.98
CA ALA A 428 21.89 -3.90 12.25
C ALA A 428 20.80 -2.86 11.96
N GLU A 429 20.55 -1.95 12.91
CA GLU A 429 19.67 -0.80 12.67
C GLU A 429 20.33 0.18 11.67
N LEU A 430 19.54 0.67 10.72
CA LEU A 430 19.90 1.80 9.87
C LEU A 430 19.81 3.10 10.68
N PRO A 431 20.62 4.12 10.34
CA PRO A 431 20.44 5.44 10.91
C PRO A 431 19.10 6.06 10.45
N GLY A 432 18.79 7.23 11.00
CA GLY A 432 17.76 8.12 10.47
C GLY A 432 18.32 9.52 10.28
N PHE A 433 17.53 10.45 9.75
CA PHE A 433 17.94 11.86 9.65
C PHE A 433 18.25 12.50 11.01
N PHE A 434 17.63 12.00 12.07
CA PHE A 434 17.89 12.38 13.46
C PHE A 434 17.43 11.25 14.40
N GLU A 435 17.82 11.31 15.68
CA GLU A 435 17.42 10.33 16.69
C GLU A 435 15.88 10.30 16.87
N GLY A 436 15.26 9.14 16.65
CA GLY A 436 13.81 8.99 16.72
C GLY A 436 13.05 9.45 15.48
N SER A 437 13.75 9.69 14.36
CA SER A 437 13.15 9.74 13.02
C SER A 437 12.63 8.35 12.65
N SER A 438 11.42 8.27 12.09
CA SER A 438 10.94 7.02 11.50
C SER A 438 11.58 6.80 10.12
N THR A 439 12.14 5.61 9.91
CA THR A 439 12.80 5.20 8.65
C THR A 439 12.09 3.99 8.04
N TYR A 440 11.77 4.07 6.74
CA TYR A 440 11.11 3.02 5.97
C TYR A 440 11.93 2.71 4.71
N PRO A 441 12.84 1.73 4.75
CA PRO A 441 13.52 1.23 3.56
C PRO A 441 12.54 0.50 2.64
N ASN A 442 12.61 0.81 1.34
CA ASN A 442 11.75 0.24 0.32
C ASN A 442 12.50 -0.78 -0.56
N ALA A 443 13.74 -0.46 -0.96
CA ALA A 443 14.53 -1.30 -1.87
C ALA A 443 16.03 -1.24 -1.55
N ILE A 444 16.77 -2.25 -2.04
CA ILE A 444 18.22 -2.38 -1.95
C ILE A 444 18.75 -3.02 -3.24
N ASN A 445 19.86 -2.52 -3.80
CA ASN A 445 20.53 -3.13 -4.96
C ASN A 445 21.79 -3.93 -4.55
N ASN A 446 22.42 -4.62 -5.50
CA ASN A 446 23.62 -5.45 -5.24
C ASN A 446 24.88 -4.62 -4.94
N GLN A 447 24.85 -3.30 -5.14
CA GLN A 447 25.94 -2.41 -4.75
C GLN A 447 25.79 -1.88 -3.32
N GLY A 448 24.78 -2.34 -2.57
CA GLY A 448 24.56 -1.94 -1.19
C GLY A 448 23.95 -0.55 -1.04
N LEU A 449 23.28 -0.03 -2.06
CA LEU A 449 22.49 1.20 -1.94
C LEU A 449 21.07 0.86 -1.50
N VAL A 450 20.68 1.43 -0.37
CA VAL A 450 19.33 1.32 0.21
C VAL A 450 18.58 2.60 -0.08
N VAL A 451 17.35 2.48 -0.58
CA VAL A 451 16.46 3.62 -0.82
C VAL A 451 15.16 3.47 -0.04
N GLY A 452 14.55 4.59 0.32
CA GLY A 452 13.29 4.58 1.07
C GLY A 452 12.79 5.97 1.41
N SER A 453 12.00 6.06 2.49
CA SER A 453 11.53 7.34 3.04
C SER A 453 11.86 7.48 4.53
N GLY A 454 12.14 8.71 4.96
CA GLY A 454 12.49 9.02 6.35
C GLY A 454 11.86 10.33 6.82
N GLU A 455 11.53 10.43 8.11
CA GLU A 455 11.02 11.66 8.71
C GLU A 455 12.13 12.71 8.88
N ILE A 456 11.84 13.96 8.52
CA ILE A 456 12.77 15.09 8.69
C ILE A 456 12.30 16.11 9.73
N ASP A 457 11.05 16.03 10.17
CA ASP A 457 10.52 16.96 11.18
C ASP A 457 10.73 16.42 12.60
N TYR A 458 11.45 17.17 13.44
CA TYR A 458 11.64 16.85 14.87
C TYR A 458 10.39 17.13 15.74
N THR A 459 9.36 17.76 15.18
CA THR A 459 8.14 18.13 15.93
C THR A 459 7.43 16.89 16.48
N LEU A 460 6.76 17.02 17.63
CA LEU A 460 6.02 15.91 18.27
C LEU A 460 4.61 15.70 17.67
N ASN A 461 4.33 16.25 16.49
CA ASN A 461 3.06 16.05 15.80
C ASN A 461 2.95 14.62 15.28
N ALA A 462 1.71 14.11 15.20
CA ALA A 462 1.42 12.76 14.73
C ALA A 462 1.73 12.57 13.23
N GLU A 463 1.69 13.65 12.44
CA GLU A 463 2.09 13.67 11.03
C GLU A 463 3.36 14.50 10.88
N ARG A 464 4.44 13.83 10.47
CA ARG A 464 5.74 14.44 10.17
C ARG A 464 6.00 14.33 8.67
N ARG A 465 6.58 15.37 8.08
CA ARG A 465 7.01 15.31 6.68
C ARG A 465 8.09 14.25 6.51
N ARG A 466 8.01 13.57 5.37
CA ARG A 466 8.97 12.57 4.93
C ARG A 466 9.61 13.00 3.63
N VAL A 467 10.85 12.57 3.44
CA VAL A 467 11.61 12.73 2.20
C VAL A 467 12.13 11.38 1.74
N GLY A 468 12.37 11.26 0.43
CA GLY A 468 13.12 10.13 -0.11
C GLY A 468 14.59 10.21 0.30
N PHE A 469 15.20 9.07 0.61
CA PHE A 469 16.62 8.98 0.95
C PHE A 469 17.34 7.91 0.13
N VAL A 470 18.67 8.06 0.07
CA VAL A 470 19.63 7.00 -0.31
C VAL A 470 20.61 6.80 0.84
N TYR A 471 20.96 5.56 1.12
CA TYR A 471 21.99 5.18 2.10
C TYR A 471 22.93 4.14 1.50
N ASP A 472 24.23 4.37 1.63
CA ASP A 472 25.27 3.48 1.11
C ASP A 472 25.85 2.63 2.25
N LEU A 473 25.61 1.32 2.21
CA LEU A 473 26.12 0.37 3.20
C LEU A 473 27.66 0.27 3.21
N ASN A 474 28.30 0.59 2.08
CA ASN A 474 29.75 0.58 1.95
C ASN A 474 30.40 1.89 2.41
N ASN A 475 29.59 2.93 2.64
CA ASN A 475 30.03 4.22 3.14
C ASN A 475 29.08 4.75 4.24
N PRO A 476 28.96 4.03 5.37
CA PRO A 476 27.97 4.35 6.40
C PRO A 476 28.20 5.72 7.06
N ASP A 477 29.45 6.20 7.05
CA ASP A 477 29.85 7.51 7.59
C ASP A 477 29.27 8.70 6.79
N ALA A 478 28.83 8.48 5.54
CA ALA A 478 28.14 9.49 4.74
C ALA A 478 26.72 9.78 5.24
N GLY A 479 26.13 8.86 6.01
CA GLY A 479 24.76 8.99 6.51
C GLY A 479 23.70 8.97 5.40
N PHE A 480 22.49 9.40 5.74
CA PHE A 480 21.39 9.49 4.77
C PHE A 480 21.55 10.68 3.86
N ILE A 481 21.47 10.44 2.56
CA ILE A 481 21.38 11.49 1.54
C ILE A 481 19.91 11.77 1.29
N ASN A 482 19.45 12.98 1.64
CA ASN A 482 18.12 13.46 1.27
C ASN A 482 18.08 13.78 -0.23
N LEU A 483 17.19 13.11 -0.98
CA LEU A 483 17.14 13.26 -2.43
C LEU A 483 16.73 14.67 -2.88
N ASN A 484 16.02 15.44 -2.05
CA ASN A 484 15.72 16.84 -2.36
C ASN A 484 16.95 17.75 -2.32
N ASP A 485 17.99 17.35 -1.58
CA ASP A 485 19.29 18.03 -1.55
C ASP A 485 20.19 17.59 -2.70
N ALA A 486 19.78 16.56 -3.44
CA ALA A 486 20.58 15.85 -4.42
C ALA A 486 20.21 16.19 -5.88
N ILE A 487 19.00 16.71 -6.12
CA ILE A 487 18.43 17.06 -7.44
C ILE A 487 18.42 18.58 -7.75
N GLY A 488 18.95 19.40 -6.85
CA GLY A 488 19.06 20.86 -7.01
C GLY A 488 17.87 21.67 -6.47
N CYS A 489 18.17 22.84 -5.91
CA CYS A 489 17.22 23.60 -5.08
C CYS A 489 16.12 24.32 -5.87
N SER A 490 16.26 24.38 -7.19
CA SER A 490 15.29 24.98 -8.11
C SER A 490 14.37 23.95 -8.75
N ALA A 491 14.36 22.71 -8.27
CA ALA A 491 13.44 21.69 -8.77
C ALA A 491 12.00 22.02 -8.34
N ASP A 492 11.05 21.99 -9.28
CA ASP A 492 9.60 22.16 -9.02
C ASP A 492 8.95 20.89 -8.39
N TYR A 493 9.77 19.96 -7.89
CA TYR A 493 9.37 18.65 -7.41
C TYR A 493 9.95 18.41 -6.01
N TYR A 494 9.09 17.96 -5.10
CA TYR A 494 9.48 17.60 -3.74
C TYR A 494 9.38 16.09 -3.54
N ILE A 495 10.52 15.40 -3.51
CA ILE A 495 10.61 13.94 -3.37
C ILE A 495 10.21 13.53 -1.96
N VAL A 496 9.14 12.74 -1.86
CA VAL A 496 8.59 12.25 -0.58
C VAL A 496 8.94 10.79 -0.30
N SER A 497 9.28 10.02 -1.33
CA SER A 497 9.67 8.61 -1.24
C SER A 497 10.61 8.24 -2.39
N ALA A 498 11.63 7.44 -2.10
CA ALA A 498 12.32 6.65 -3.10
C ALA A 498 11.77 5.22 -3.02
N ASP A 499 11.12 4.78 -4.10
CA ASP A 499 10.25 3.60 -4.10
C ASP A 499 10.98 2.35 -4.58
N ASP A 500 11.92 2.49 -5.53
CA ASP A 500 12.73 1.38 -6.03
C ASP A 500 14.11 1.85 -6.57
N ILE A 501 15.05 0.92 -6.70
CA ILE A 501 16.39 1.16 -7.27
C ILE A 501 16.85 -0.06 -8.08
N ASN A 502 17.43 0.16 -9.27
CA ASN A 502 18.00 -0.91 -10.10
C ASN A 502 19.53 -1.02 -9.96
N GLU A 503 20.14 -1.96 -10.69
CA GLU A 503 21.58 -2.23 -10.62
C GLU A 503 22.43 -1.20 -11.38
N ASP A 504 21.80 -0.35 -12.19
CA ASP A 504 22.41 0.84 -12.81
C ASP A 504 22.37 2.08 -11.89
N ASN A 505 21.96 1.92 -10.62
CA ASN A 505 21.77 3.00 -9.64
C ASN A 505 20.74 4.05 -10.07
N GLN A 506 19.77 3.66 -10.90
CA GLN A 506 18.63 4.50 -11.23
C GLN A 506 17.57 4.35 -10.14
N ILE A 507 17.12 5.47 -9.59
CA ILE A 507 16.14 5.48 -8.50
C ILE A 507 14.80 5.90 -9.05
N LEU A 508 13.77 5.13 -8.73
CA LEU A 508 12.39 5.48 -9.00
C LEU A 508 11.80 6.14 -7.75
N ALA A 509 11.24 7.34 -7.91
CA ALA A 509 10.80 8.16 -6.77
C ALA A 509 9.42 8.78 -6.99
N THR A 510 8.68 8.90 -5.90
CA THR A 510 7.43 9.68 -5.82
C THR A 510 7.72 11.09 -5.34
N ALA A 511 7.28 12.08 -6.11
CA ALA A 511 7.40 13.49 -5.77
C ALA A 511 6.05 14.19 -5.75
N LEU A 512 5.95 15.27 -4.98
CA LEU A 512 4.84 16.22 -5.02
C LEU A 512 5.19 17.39 -5.93
N THR A 513 4.24 17.82 -6.74
CA THR A 513 4.32 19.05 -7.51
C THR A 513 2.96 19.74 -7.56
N THR A 514 2.95 21.02 -7.91
CA THR A 514 1.74 21.82 -8.03
C THR A 514 1.45 22.10 -9.49
N ILE A 515 0.29 21.68 -9.98
CA ILE A 515 -0.18 21.99 -11.33
C ILE A 515 -1.27 23.05 -11.29
N GLU A 516 -1.35 23.86 -12.34
CA GLU A 516 -2.45 24.79 -12.60
C GLU A 516 -3.44 24.14 -13.58
N GLU A 517 -4.70 24.03 -13.16
CA GLU A 517 -5.80 23.52 -13.97
C GLU A 517 -6.75 24.67 -14.31
N THR A 518 -7.24 24.71 -15.56
CA THR A 518 -8.24 25.70 -16.00
C THR A 518 -9.57 24.99 -16.26
N THR A 519 -10.65 25.47 -15.65
CA THR A 519 -12.00 24.92 -15.86
C THR A 519 -12.54 25.24 -17.25
N GLU A 520 -13.63 24.59 -17.66
CA GLU A 520 -14.34 24.93 -18.92
C GLU A 520 -14.83 26.39 -18.93
N GLU A 521 -15.08 26.98 -17.75
CA GLU A 521 -15.46 28.38 -17.57
C GLU A 521 -14.27 29.35 -17.62
N GLY A 522 -13.04 28.85 -17.72
CA GLY A 522 -11.81 29.65 -17.79
C GLY A 522 -11.24 30.06 -16.42
N GLU A 523 -11.72 29.49 -15.32
CA GLU A 523 -11.18 29.73 -13.99
C GLU A 523 -9.94 28.86 -13.75
N THR A 524 -8.84 29.45 -13.27
CA THR A 524 -7.63 28.70 -12.92
C THR A 524 -7.59 28.38 -11.43
N TYR A 525 -7.22 27.16 -11.09
CA TYR A 525 -6.92 26.76 -9.72
C TYR A 525 -5.68 25.87 -9.67
N THR A 526 -5.00 25.87 -8.53
CA THR A 526 -3.82 25.02 -8.30
C THR A 526 -4.20 23.75 -7.55
N ARG A 527 -3.56 22.64 -7.91
CA ARG A 527 -3.72 21.36 -7.23
C ARG A 527 -2.38 20.68 -7.04
N ASN A 528 -2.13 20.14 -5.85
CA ASN A 528 -0.98 19.28 -5.58
C ASN A 528 -1.25 17.89 -6.18
N VAL A 529 -0.31 17.39 -6.96
CA VAL A 529 -0.38 16.07 -7.59
C VAL A 529 0.91 15.30 -7.33
N TYR A 530 0.80 13.97 -7.42
CA TYR A 530 1.95 13.08 -7.37
C TYR A 530 2.56 12.96 -8.77
N ALA A 531 3.87 13.11 -8.86
CA ALA A 531 4.67 12.87 -10.04
C ALA A 531 5.63 11.71 -9.80
N THR A 532 5.90 10.93 -10.85
CA THR A 532 6.92 9.88 -10.81
C THR A 532 8.20 10.41 -11.44
N LEU A 533 9.31 10.34 -10.70
CA LEU A 533 10.63 10.74 -11.17
C LEU A 533 11.51 9.51 -11.32
N LYS A 534 12.25 9.44 -12.42
CA LYS A 534 13.41 8.54 -12.55
C LYS A 534 14.66 9.37 -12.35
N LEU A 535 15.45 9.05 -11.34
CA LEU A 535 16.72 9.71 -11.02
C LEU A 535 17.87 8.90 -11.59
N ASP A 536 18.81 9.59 -12.23
CA ASP A 536 20.06 9.04 -12.74
C ASP A 536 21.23 9.72 -12.00
N THR A 537 22.22 8.93 -11.57
CA THR A 537 23.43 9.48 -10.92
C THR A 537 24.15 10.47 -11.82
N ALA A 538 24.66 11.55 -11.26
CA ALA A 538 25.39 12.59 -11.97
C ALA A 538 26.72 12.91 -11.28
N ALA A 539 27.66 13.51 -12.03
CA ALA A 539 29.01 13.80 -11.54
C ALA A 539 29.09 15.01 -10.59
N GLY A 540 27.95 15.52 -10.11
CA GLY A 540 27.86 16.67 -9.23
C GLY A 540 28.00 16.34 -7.75
N GLU A 541 27.77 17.35 -6.91
CA GLU A 541 27.79 17.24 -5.45
C GLU A 541 26.39 17.51 -4.89
N VAL A 542 26.15 17.10 -3.63
CA VAL A 542 24.90 17.38 -2.92
C VAL A 542 24.83 18.88 -2.64
N THR A 543 23.75 19.54 -3.07
CA THR A 543 23.62 21.00 -3.08
C THR A 543 23.04 21.60 -1.78
N GLY A 544 22.47 20.78 -0.90
CA GLY A 544 22.04 21.19 0.45
C GLY A 544 20.87 22.19 0.43
N CYS A 545 19.76 21.77 -0.17
CA CYS A 545 18.61 22.61 -0.51
C CYS A 545 17.54 22.71 0.57
N SER A 546 17.52 21.75 1.48
CA SER A 546 16.69 21.74 2.66
C SER A 546 17.20 22.84 3.59
N THR A 547 16.34 23.80 3.90
CA THR A 547 16.62 24.72 4.99
C THR A 547 16.72 23.89 6.25
N GLU A 548 17.92 23.73 6.79
CA GLU A 548 18.11 23.28 8.16
C GLU A 548 17.29 24.22 9.06
N ASP A 549 16.08 23.81 9.45
CA ASP A 549 15.43 24.41 10.60
C ASP A 549 16.40 24.19 11.75
N GLU A 550 17.03 25.27 12.23
CA GLU A 550 18.10 25.27 13.22
C GLU A 550 17.96 24.08 14.16
N VAL A 551 18.93 23.16 14.10
CA VAL A 551 19.07 22.12 15.11
C VAL A 551 19.10 22.85 16.44
N ILE A 552 18.00 22.81 17.20
CA ILE A 552 17.99 23.28 18.58
C ILE A 552 18.85 22.29 19.33
N THR A 553 20.16 22.52 19.27
CA THR A 553 21.12 21.98 20.20
C THR A 553 20.64 22.45 21.57
N ARG A 554 20.03 21.54 22.33
CA ARG A 554 19.78 21.78 23.73
C ARG A 554 21.15 21.85 24.37
N GLU A 555 21.72 23.05 24.45
CA GLU A 555 22.81 23.34 25.37
C GLU A 555 22.28 22.96 26.75
N GLY A 556 22.71 21.78 27.22
CA GLY A 556 22.48 21.37 28.59
C GLY A 556 22.94 22.51 29.49
N ALA A 557 22.07 22.96 30.37
CA ALA A 557 22.33 24.08 31.26
C ALA A 557 23.71 23.91 31.91
N ALA A 558 24.71 24.66 31.44
CA ALA A 558 25.99 24.76 32.10
C ALA A 558 25.71 25.41 33.47
N THR A 559 25.61 24.59 34.51
CA THR A 559 25.51 25.06 35.88
C THR A 559 26.82 25.75 36.23
N SER A 560 26.88 27.05 35.99
CA SER A 560 27.91 27.91 36.56
C SER A 560 27.85 27.77 38.09
N PRO A 561 28.99 27.60 38.80
CA PRO A 561 29.03 27.56 40.26
C PRO A 561 28.34 28.77 40.92
N PHE A 562 28.26 29.90 40.22
CA PHE A 562 27.52 31.09 40.67
C PHE A 562 25.99 30.93 40.60
N GLY A 563 25.47 30.12 39.69
CA GLY A 563 24.03 29.81 39.57
C GLY A 563 23.50 28.97 40.73
N LEU A 564 24.33 28.07 41.28
CA LEU A 564 23.98 27.30 42.48
C LEU A 564 23.92 28.18 43.74
N ILE A 565 24.81 29.19 43.86
CA ILE A 565 24.80 30.14 44.99
C ILE A 565 23.53 31.02 44.97
N ALA A 566 23.06 31.41 43.78
CA ALA A 566 21.83 32.18 43.62
C ALA A 566 20.57 31.40 44.06
N MET A 567 20.51 30.09 43.80
CA MET A 567 19.41 29.24 44.28
C MET A 567 19.41 29.05 45.80
N PHE A 568 20.57 28.94 46.44
CA PHE A 568 20.65 28.86 47.92
C PHE A 568 20.25 30.17 48.61
N LEU A 569 20.50 31.33 47.99
CA LEU A 569 20.08 32.63 48.53
C LEU A 569 18.56 32.82 48.48
N ILE A 570 17.89 32.29 47.44
CA ILE A 570 16.42 32.33 47.31
C ILE A 570 15.77 31.33 48.29
N GLY A 571 16.35 30.13 48.46
CA GLY A 571 15.89 29.15 49.48
C GLY A 571 16.10 29.59 50.93
N GLY A 572 17.19 30.32 51.21
CA GLY A 572 17.47 30.89 52.53
C GLY A 572 16.50 32.00 52.95
N LEU A 573 16.09 32.87 52.01
CA LEU A 573 15.15 33.96 52.27
C LEU A 573 13.70 33.49 52.50
N ILE A 574 13.31 32.34 51.92
CA ILE A 574 12.00 31.70 52.17
C ILE A 574 11.94 31.05 53.56
N THR A 575 13.07 30.57 54.07
CA THR A 575 13.15 29.91 55.39
C THR A 575 13.18 30.93 56.54
N ILE A 576 13.81 32.09 56.36
CA ILE A 576 13.85 33.17 57.38
C ILE A 576 12.49 33.90 57.49
N ARG A 577 11.68 33.94 56.43
CA ARG A 577 10.33 34.53 56.47
C ARG A 577 9.29 33.69 57.24
N ARG A 578 9.59 32.42 57.55
CA ARG A 578 8.76 31.56 58.43
C ARG A 578 9.15 31.59 59.91
N LEU A 579 10.27 32.23 60.28
CA LEU A 579 10.74 32.35 61.67
C LEU A 579 10.45 33.73 62.31
N ILE A 580 9.92 34.70 61.56
CA ILE A 580 9.56 36.04 62.06
C ILE A 580 8.04 36.27 61.85
N LYS A 581 7.25 35.52 62.61
CA LYS A 581 5.89 35.87 63.05
C LYS A 581 5.71 35.32 64.47
N VAL A 582 6.19 36.10 65.43
CA VAL A 582 5.64 36.25 66.79
C VAL A 582 5.24 37.70 66.92
#